data_AF-A0A257CC68-F1
#
_entry.id   AF-A0A257CC68-F1
#
_cell.length_a   1.000
_cell.length_b   1.000
_cell.length_c   1.000
_cell.angle_alpha   90.00
_cell.angle_beta   90.00
_cell.angle_gamma   90.00
#
_symmetry.space_group_name_H-M   'P 1'
#
loop_
_entity.id
_entity.type
_entity.pdbx_description
1 polymer ?
#
loop_
_entity_poly.entity_id
_entity_poly.type
_entity_poly.pdbx_seq_one_letter_code
_entity_poly.pdbx_strand_id
1 'polypeptide(L)'
;MTLISNDTAQTERMESSSAASIAKARLPSSSSSQAGMGPQAMRSAVNQATTKTANMATRIAKTFTSHAITAFITALFSTMASASCPADTLGTSRTLTLPRAAAAYGTVQHPPLPLQPGEVLLTFDDGPRAESTPLVLQALAQHCVLATFFMNGEPLLQQPALAKQVAAAGHTVGMHGFQHPHFGELPEAAQLADLSAMQAAWRQVFGGQPAAYRFPFLEETPALRAALKAQAITVMSVDAGADDWLPDQTPAMLTERLLAQLRPKGSGIILLHDAQDQTARALPTMLAALKAQGLRVVHLRWADAP
;
A
#
# COMPACT_ATOMS: atom_id res chain seq x y z
N MET A 1 -29.03 -6.20 -63.28
CA MET A 1 -29.48 -6.50 -61.90
C MET A 1 -28.30 -7.18 -61.21
N THR A 2 -27.63 -6.40 -60.37
CA THR A 2 -26.65 -6.73 -59.31
C THR A 2 -25.46 -7.68 -59.59
N LEU A 3 -24.27 -7.10 -59.47
CA LEU A 3 -22.96 -7.74 -59.33
C LEU A 3 -22.65 -8.05 -57.85
N ILE A 4 -21.85 -9.09 -57.58
CA ILE A 4 -20.52 -9.07 -56.90
C ILE A 4 -20.22 -10.44 -56.28
N SER A 5 -19.02 -10.92 -56.60
CA SER A 5 -18.36 -12.15 -56.16
C SER A 5 -17.55 -12.01 -54.86
N ASN A 6 -17.12 -13.20 -54.40
CA ASN A 6 -15.91 -13.55 -53.61
C ASN A 6 -16.01 -13.64 -52.08
N ASP A 7 -16.17 -14.89 -51.62
CA ASP A 7 -15.12 -15.72 -51.00
C ASP A 7 -14.13 -15.07 -50.02
N THR A 8 -14.21 -15.41 -48.73
CA THR A 8 -13.02 -15.62 -47.89
C THR A 8 -13.37 -16.50 -46.67
N ALA A 9 -12.66 -17.62 -46.56
CA ALA A 9 -12.56 -18.44 -45.37
C ALA A 9 -11.74 -17.73 -44.27
N GLN A 10 -12.14 -17.91 -43.00
CA GLN A 10 -11.30 -18.35 -41.88
C GLN A 10 -12.05 -18.11 -40.57
N THR A 11 -12.43 -19.22 -39.93
CA THR A 11 -13.06 -19.25 -38.61
C THR A 11 -12.21 -20.19 -37.77
N GLU A 12 -11.21 -19.66 -37.07
CA GLU A 12 -10.48 -20.37 -36.01
C GLU A 12 -9.60 -19.37 -35.21
N ARG A 13 -9.56 -19.57 -33.89
CA ARG A 13 -8.76 -18.87 -32.85
C ARG A 13 -9.19 -17.45 -32.46
N MET A 14 -9.95 -17.39 -31.37
CA MET A 14 -9.96 -16.24 -30.46
C MET A 14 -9.84 -16.75 -29.02
N GLU A 15 -8.74 -17.43 -28.73
CA GLU A 15 -8.25 -17.67 -27.38
C GLU A 15 -6.78 -17.22 -27.30
N SER A 16 -6.40 -16.64 -26.18
CA SER A 16 -5.08 -16.09 -25.81
C SER A 16 -4.71 -14.70 -26.37
N SER A 17 -5.00 -13.66 -25.59
CA SER A 17 -4.18 -12.45 -25.55
C SER A 17 -4.50 -11.64 -24.29
N SER A 18 -4.02 -12.11 -23.15
CA SER A 18 -3.66 -11.26 -22.01
C SER A 18 -2.75 -12.04 -21.07
N ALA A 19 -1.61 -12.47 -21.61
CA ALA A 19 -0.47 -12.95 -20.86
C ALA A 19 0.75 -12.71 -21.75
N ALA A 20 1.86 -12.31 -21.13
CA ALA A 20 3.15 -11.98 -21.73
C ALA A 20 3.31 -10.55 -22.28
N SER A 21 3.84 -9.68 -21.43
CA SER A 21 5.01 -8.88 -21.83
C SER A 21 5.85 -8.54 -20.59
N ILE A 22 6.76 -9.44 -20.21
CA ILE A 22 7.86 -9.14 -19.28
C ILE A 22 9.16 -9.38 -20.06
N ALA A 23 9.71 -8.29 -20.61
CA ALA A 23 11.02 -8.29 -21.22
C ALA A 23 12.09 -8.09 -20.13
N LYS A 24 12.97 -9.08 -19.99
CA LYS A 24 14.20 -9.08 -19.21
C LYS A 24 15.11 -7.91 -19.63
N ALA A 25 15.35 -6.96 -18.73
CA ALA A 25 16.44 -5.99 -18.87
C ALA A 25 17.51 -6.27 -17.79
N ARG A 26 18.70 -6.68 -18.25
CA ARG A 26 19.89 -6.96 -17.44
C ARG A 26 20.71 -5.68 -17.28
N LEU A 27 20.90 -5.20 -16.05
CA LEU A 27 21.80 -4.08 -15.76
C LEU A 27 23.24 -4.58 -15.49
N PRO A 28 24.29 -3.88 -15.99
CA PRO A 28 25.67 -4.26 -15.76
C PRO A 28 26.18 -3.80 -14.39
N SER A 29 26.97 -4.68 -13.75
CA SER A 29 27.73 -4.45 -12.53
C SER A 29 28.91 -3.52 -12.76
N SER A 30 29.01 -2.42 -12.01
CA SER A 30 30.24 -1.63 -11.90
C SER A 30 30.90 -1.86 -10.55
N SER A 31 32.04 -2.55 -10.60
CA SER A 31 33.03 -2.64 -9.54
C SER A 31 33.74 -1.29 -9.38
N SER A 32 33.75 -0.73 -8.19
CA SER A 32 34.72 0.30 -7.82
C SER A 32 35.41 -0.05 -6.50
N SER A 33 36.71 0.22 -6.51
CA SER A 33 37.75 -0.34 -5.68
C SER A 33 37.74 0.14 -4.24
N GLN A 34 38.07 -0.79 -3.33
CA GLN A 34 38.51 -0.50 -1.98
C GLN A 34 39.78 0.38 -1.99
N ALA A 35 39.76 1.46 -1.22
CA ALA A 35 40.95 2.09 -0.68
C ALA A 35 40.88 1.99 0.84
N GLY A 36 41.69 1.10 1.41
CA GLY A 36 41.87 0.94 2.85
C GLY A 36 42.67 2.10 3.43
N MET A 37 42.27 2.56 4.61
CA MET A 37 43.00 3.55 5.39
C MET A 37 43.60 2.86 6.63
N GLY A 38 44.91 2.99 6.78
CA GLY A 38 45.73 2.20 7.71
C GLY A 38 45.68 2.64 9.18
N PRO A 39 46.26 1.83 10.09
CA PRO A 39 46.00 1.86 11.54
C PRO A 39 46.64 3.01 12.33
N GLN A 40 47.15 4.04 11.66
CA GLN A 40 47.85 5.17 12.31
C GLN A 40 47.00 6.44 12.44
N ALA A 41 45.82 6.49 11.84
CA ALA A 41 44.88 7.62 11.97
C ALA A 41 43.88 7.49 13.15
N MET A 42 43.98 6.43 13.97
CA MET A 42 43.06 6.15 15.07
C MET A 42 43.63 6.44 16.48
N ARG A 43 44.87 6.96 16.56
CA ARG A 43 45.55 7.24 17.85
C ARG A 43 45.72 8.73 18.20
N SER A 44 45.26 9.65 17.35
CA SER A 44 45.38 11.10 17.61
C SER A 44 44.06 11.78 18.06
N ALA A 45 42.94 11.06 18.08
CA ALA A 45 41.63 11.60 18.48
C ALA A 45 41.20 11.25 19.92
N VAL A 46 42.01 10.48 20.67
CA VAL A 46 41.65 9.98 22.01
C VAL A 46 42.35 10.74 23.16
N ASN A 47 43.32 11.62 22.87
CA ASN A 47 44.10 12.34 23.91
C ASN A 47 43.81 13.85 24.04
N GLN A 48 42.65 14.34 23.56
CA GLN A 48 42.22 15.74 23.77
C GLN A 48 40.92 15.90 24.58
N ALA A 49 40.45 14.83 25.25
CA ALA A 49 39.21 14.85 26.03
C ALA A 49 39.41 14.73 27.56
N THR A 50 40.62 14.96 28.08
CA THR A 50 40.94 14.73 29.49
C THR A 50 41.90 15.78 30.07
N THR A 51 41.50 17.07 30.10
CA THR A 51 41.92 18.07 31.12
C THR A 51 41.38 19.47 30.77
N LYS A 52 40.18 19.80 31.26
CA LYS A 52 39.45 21.10 31.32
C LYS A 52 37.98 20.73 31.13
N THR A 53 37.10 20.67 32.14
CA THR A 53 36.76 21.71 33.12
C THR A 53 35.93 21.08 34.25
N ALA A 54 36.59 20.29 35.11
CA ALA A 54 36.08 20.07 36.47
C ALA A 54 36.28 21.37 37.26
N ASN A 55 35.41 22.38 37.05
CA ASN A 55 35.32 23.63 37.82
C ASN A 55 34.09 24.48 37.44
N MET A 56 32.93 23.85 37.23
CA MET A 56 31.67 24.58 36.98
C MET A 56 30.46 23.87 37.62
N ALA A 57 30.65 23.31 38.81
CA ALA A 57 29.60 22.62 39.56
C ALA A 57 29.65 22.95 41.05
N THR A 58 30.00 24.18 41.43
CA THR A 58 29.82 24.66 42.82
C THR A 58 29.84 26.18 42.88
N ARG A 59 28.77 26.84 42.45
CA ARG A 59 28.41 28.23 42.83
C ARG A 59 27.09 28.58 42.16
N ILE A 60 26.07 28.74 43.00
CA ILE A 60 24.82 29.52 42.91
C ILE A 60 23.74 28.69 43.62
N ALA A 61 23.94 28.56 44.94
CA ALA A 61 22.90 28.23 45.88
C ALA A 61 22.95 29.35 46.92
N LYS A 62 22.11 30.37 46.73
CA LYS A 62 21.43 31.16 47.77
C LYS A 62 20.80 32.42 47.19
N THR A 63 19.52 32.59 47.56
CA THR A 63 18.74 33.82 47.71
C THR A 63 18.46 34.65 46.45
N PHE A 64 17.20 34.69 46.00
CA PHE A 64 16.27 35.77 46.36
C PHE A 64 14.84 35.45 45.87
N THR A 65 13.90 35.79 46.75
CA THR A 65 12.44 35.77 46.66
C THR A 65 11.87 36.53 45.46
N SER A 66 10.83 36.01 44.80
CA SER A 66 9.60 36.77 44.52
C SER A 66 8.49 35.91 43.90
N HIS A 67 7.28 36.32 44.23
CA HIS A 67 6.02 35.65 43.99
C HIS A 67 5.59 35.69 42.51
N ALA A 68 4.66 34.77 42.19
CA ALA A 68 3.69 34.84 41.11
C ALA A 68 4.18 34.52 39.69
N ILE A 69 4.22 33.21 39.37
CA ILE A 69 3.69 32.70 38.09
C ILE A 69 3.05 31.33 38.36
N THR A 70 1.90 31.32 39.04
CA THR A 70 0.94 30.20 38.91
C THR A 70 0.11 30.50 37.67
N ALA A 71 0.74 30.44 36.50
CA ALA A 71 0.05 30.52 35.23
C ALA A 71 -0.56 29.15 34.93
N PHE A 72 -1.88 29.09 35.05
CA PHE A 72 -2.78 28.37 34.14
C PHE A 72 -2.06 27.50 33.10
N ILE A 73 -1.89 26.20 33.40
CA ILE A 73 -1.78 25.16 32.36
C ILE A 73 -3.03 24.28 32.48
N THR A 74 -4.16 24.93 32.27
CA THR A 74 -5.41 24.28 31.85
C THR A 74 -5.75 24.87 30.50
N ALA A 75 -6.01 23.99 29.54
CA ALA A 75 -6.30 24.26 28.12
C ALA A 75 -5.08 24.31 27.19
N LEU A 76 -4.69 23.14 26.69
CA LEU A 76 -4.35 22.90 25.29
C LEU A 76 -4.52 21.41 24.94
N PHE A 77 -5.59 20.78 25.44
CA PHE A 77 -6.22 19.70 24.68
C PHE A 77 -7.06 20.37 23.60
N SER A 78 -6.39 20.86 22.57
CA SER A 78 -7.06 21.23 21.33
C SER A 78 -7.75 19.98 20.83
N THR A 79 -9.07 20.02 20.90
CA THR A 79 -9.96 19.16 20.14
C THR A 79 -9.45 19.11 18.71
N MET A 80 -8.82 18.01 18.31
CA MET A 80 -8.80 17.63 16.90
C MET A 80 -10.26 17.31 16.58
N ALA A 81 -11.04 18.35 16.33
CA ALA A 81 -12.31 18.24 15.68
C ALA A 81 -12.04 17.41 14.44
N SER A 82 -12.65 16.22 14.39
CA SER A 82 -12.76 15.45 13.15
C SER A 82 -13.17 16.46 12.09
N ALA A 83 -12.26 16.80 11.18
CA ALA A 83 -12.57 17.73 10.11
C ALA A 83 -13.75 17.10 9.37
N SER A 84 -14.94 17.66 9.58
CA SER A 84 -16.15 17.12 8.99
C SER A 84 -16.00 17.27 7.48
N CYS A 85 -16.04 16.14 6.78
CA CYS A 85 -15.95 16.10 5.33
C CYS A 85 -16.99 17.04 4.72
N PRO A 86 -16.59 17.94 3.79
CA PRO A 86 -17.56 18.73 3.05
C PRO A 86 -18.59 17.82 2.40
N ALA A 87 -19.86 18.24 2.40
CA ALA A 87 -20.98 17.45 1.87
C ALA A 87 -20.79 17.05 0.39
N ASP A 88 -19.97 17.81 -0.35
CA ASP A 88 -19.64 17.57 -1.74
C ASP A 88 -18.33 16.77 -1.95
N THR A 89 -17.83 16.06 -0.93
CA THR A 89 -16.73 15.09 -1.13
C THR A 89 -17.27 13.77 -1.68
N LEU A 90 -16.39 12.94 -2.28
CA LEU A 90 -16.76 11.58 -2.69
C LEU A 90 -17.16 10.75 -1.47
N GLY A 91 -16.36 10.83 -0.40
CA GLY A 91 -16.63 10.16 0.85
C GLY A 91 -16.54 8.64 0.79
N THR A 92 -16.49 8.03 1.97
CA THR A 92 -16.71 6.59 2.12
C THR A 92 -18.20 6.35 2.33
N SER A 93 -18.85 5.68 1.38
CA SER A 93 -20.31 5.48 1.37
C SER A 93 -20.82 4.54 2.46
N ARG A 94 -20.06 3.48 2.76
CA ARG A 94 -20.32 2.54 3.84
C ARG A 94 -19.04 1.77 4.20
N THR A 95 -19.06 1.12 5.36
CA THR A 95 -18.06 0.12 5.73
C THR A 95 -18.64 -1.28 5.53
N LEU A 96 -17.96 -2.11 4.74
CA LEU A 96 -18.21 -3.54 4.61
C LEU A 96 -17.33 -4.27 5.63
N THR A 97 -17.92 -4.93 6.62
CA THR A 97 -17.18 -5.75 7.59
C THR A 97 -17.29 -7.22 7.22
N LEU A 98 -16.17 -7.91 7.03
CA LEU A 98 -16.12 -9.33 6.69
C LEU A 98 -15.53 -10.17 7.83
N PRO A 99 -15.97 -11.42 8.02
CA PRO A 99 -15.38 -12.34 8.99
C PRO A 99 -13.97 -12.78 8.57
N ARG A 100 -13.14 -13.11 9.55
CA ARG A 100 -11.82 -13.73 9.33
C ARG A 100 -11.99 -15.25 9.18
N ALA A 101 -12.32 -15.68 7.97
CA ALA A 101 -12.76 -17.06 7.70
C ALA A 101 -12.08 -17.72 6.49
N ALA A 102 -10.82 -17.33 6.17
CA ALA A 102 -10.07 -17.87 5.03
C ALA A 102 -10.84 -17.84 3.69
N ALA A 103 -11.63 -16.79 3.48
CA ALA A 103 -12.36 -16.59 2.23
C ALA A 103 -11.39 -16.18 1.10
N ALA A 104 -11.91 -16.07 -0.11
CA ALA A 104 -11.21 -15.43 -1.21
C ALA A 104 -12.18 -14.58 -2.05
N TYR A 105 -11.75 -13.39 -2.46
CA TYR A 105 -12.60 -12.43 -3.20
C TYR A 105 -11.85 -11.76 -4.36
N GLY A 106 -12.57 -11.40 -5.42
CA GLY A 106 -12.07 -10.67 -6.59
C GLY A 106 -12.12 -11.51 -7.86
N THR A 107 -12.92 -11.05 -8.82
CA THR A 107 -13.40 -11.77 -10.01
C THR A 107 -12.34 -12.15 -11.02
N VAL A 108 -11.11 -11.63 -10.91
CA VAL A 108 -9.98 -12.14 -11.71
C VAL A 108 -9.66 -13.60 -11.33
N GLN A 109 -9.88 -14.02 -10.08
CA GLN A 109 -9.51 -15.37 -9.61
C GLN A 109 -10.55 -16.06 -8.71
N HIS A 110 -11.44 -15.30 -8.07
CA HIS A 110 -12.34 -15.73 -6.99
C HIS A 110 -13.76 -15.18 -7.17
N PRO A 111 -14.73 -15.64 -6.37
CA PRO A 111 -16.05 -15.01 -6.32
C PRO A 111 -15.99 -13.50 -6.03
N PRO A 112 -17.00 -12.73 -6.46
CA PRO A 112 -17.04 -11.30 -6.23
C PRO A 112 -17.12 -10.98 -4.73
N LEU A 113 -16.50 -9.87 -4.34
CA LEU A 113 -16.76 -9.23 -3.05
C LEU A 113 -18.24 -8.81 -3.00
N PRO A 114 -18.94 -8.85 -1.84
CA PRO A 114 -20.35 -8.46 -1.74
C PRO A 114 -20.52 -6.92 -1.79
N LEU A 115 -20.20 -6.37 -2.95
CA LEU A 115 -20.44 -4.99 -3.36
C LEU A 115 -21.80 -4.91 -4.07
N GLN A 116 -22.48 -3.79 -3.86
CA GLN A 116 -23.71 -3.46 -4.60
C GLN A 116 -23.36 -2.81 -5.94
N PRO A 117 -24.29 -2.77 -6.90
CA PRO A 117 -24.11 -1.97 -8.11
C PRO A 117 -23.70 -0.53 -7.80
N GLY A 118 -22.71 -0.04 -8.54
CA GLY A 118 -22.09 1.27 -8.37
C GLY A 118 -21.08 1.34 -7.23
N GLU A 119 -20.80 0.26 -6.49
CA GLU A 119 -19.82 0.26 -5.40
C GLU A 119 -18.44 -0.19 -5.84
N VAL A 120 -17.41 0.49 -5.34
CA VAL A 120 -16.02 0.14 -5.60
C VAL A 120 -15.22 0.09 -4.29
N LEU A 121 -14.29 -0.87 -4.19
CA LEU A 121 -13.30 -0.93 -3.13
C LEU A 121 -11.97 -0.43 -3.70
N LEU A 122 -11.44 0.65 -3.15
CA LEU A 122 -10.14 1.20 -3.56
C LEU A 122 -9.00 0.46 -2.83
N THR A 123 -8.08 -0.13 -3.59
CA THR A 123 -6.93 -0.85 -3.02
C THR A 123 -5.60 -0.39 -3.60
N PHE A 124 -4.55 -0.44 -2.78
CA PHE A 124 -3.18 -0.05 -3.15
C PHE A 124 -2.19 -1.15 -2.76
N ASP A 125 -1.33 -1.51 -3.69
CA ASP A 125 -0.27 -2.52 -3.49
C ASP A 125 1.14 -1.86 -3.47
N ASP A 126 2.14 -2.64 -3.03
CA ASP A 126 3.58 -2.37 -3.05
C ASP A 126 4.16 -1.36 -2.06
N GLY A 127 3.33 -0.53 -1.44
CA GLY A 127 3.78 0.43 -0.45
C GLY A 127 4.23 -0.17 0.89
N PRO A 128 4.63 0.68 1.84
CA PRO A 128 4.70 2.14 1.71
C PRO A 128 6.00 2.67 1.07
N ARG A 129 5.93 3.80 0.38
CA ARG A 129 7.05 4.55 -0.25
C ARG A 129 7.04 6.00 0.24
N ALA A 130 8.22 6.53 0.62
CA ALA A 130 8.33 7.83 1.29
C ALA A 130 7.88 8.98 0.38
N GLU A 131 8.09 8.81 -0.91
CA GLU A 131 7.86 9.80 -1.95
C GLU A 131 6.37 9.87 -2.34
N SER A 132 5.69 8.73 -2.45
CA SER A 132 4.36 8.64 -3.07
C SER A 132 3.23 8.32 -2.08
N THR A 133 3.42 7.43 -1.09
CA THR A 133 2.36 7.06 -0.15
C THR A 133 1.80 8.26 0.63
N PRO A 134 2.58 9.25 1.10
CA PRO A 134 2.01 10.42 1.78
C PRO A 134 1.08 11.26 0.89
N LEU A 135 1.38 11.34 -0.40
CA LEU A 135 0.55 12.05 -1.38
C LEU A 135 -0.75 11.29 -1.66
N VAL A 136 -0.68 9.95 -1.70
CA VAL A 136 -1.88 9.09 -1.76
C VAL A 136 -2.77 9.33 -0.54
N LEU A 137 -2.20 9.29 0.68
CA LEU A 137 -2.94 9.57 1.92
C LEU A 137 -3.56 10.98 1.92
N GLN A 138 -2.84 11.98 1.42
CA GLN A 138 -3.34 13.34 1.31
C GLN A 138 -4.56 13.42 0.38
N ALA A 139 -4.49 12.81 -0.80
CA ALA A 139 -5.59 12.80 -1.76
C ALA A 139 -6.83 12.07 -1.20
N LEU A 140 -6.63 10.94 -0.53
CA LEU A 140 -7.68 10.20 0.16
C LEU A 140 -8.36 11.03 1.25
N ALA A 141 -7.57 11.71 2.08
CA ALA A 141 -8.08 12.58 3.15
C ALA A 141 -8.88 13.76 2.59
N GLN A 142 -8.40 14.42 1.52
CA GLN A 142 -9.10 15.52 0.85
C GLN A 142 -10.46 15.10 0.26
N HIS A 143 -10.61 13.83 -0.12
CA HIS A 143 -11.85 13.27 -0.65
C HIS A 143 -12.65 12.48 0.40
N CYS A 144 -12.16 12.41 1.64
CA CYS A 144 -12.78 11.64 2.73
C CYS A 144 -13.01 10.16 2.41
N VAL A 145 -12.08 9.56 1.68
CA VAL A 145 -12.13 8.17 1.27
C VAL A 145 -11.19 7.33 2.13
N LEU A 146 -11.68 6.18 2.59
CA LEU A 146 -10.85 5.14 3.18
C LEU A 146 -10.61 4.03 2.14
N ALA A 147 -9.37 3.53 2.09
CA ALA A 147 -8.93 2.50 1.17
C ALA A 147 -8.34 1.29 1.91
N THR A 148 -7.94 0.26 1.16
CA THR A 148 -7.19 -0.90 1.66
C THR A 148 -5.78 -0.93 1.07
N PHE A 149 -4.75 -1.11 1.88
CA PHE A 149 -3.35 -1.14 1.45
C PHE A 149 -2.76 -2.53 1.69
N PHE A 150 -2.29 -3.22 0.64
CA PHE A 150 -1.54 -4.46 0.74
C PHE A 150 -0.05 -4.14 0.64
N MET A 151 0.66 -4.26 1.76
CA MET A 151 2.04 -3.78 1.88
C MET A 151 3.04 -4.91 1.73
N ASN A 152 4.16 -4.60 1.07
CA ASN A 152 5.30 -5.51 0.94
C ASN A 152 6.14 -5.46 2.22
N GLY A 153 6.72 -6.58 2.61
CA GLY A 153 7.44 -6.70 3.88
C GLY A 153 8.72 -5.88 3.95
N GLU A 154 9.51 -5.82 2.87
CA GLU A 154 10.71 -5.00 2.82
C GLU A 154 10.41 -3.49 2.98
N PRO A 155 9.52 -2.86 2.18
CA PRO A 155 9.08 -1.48 2.40
C PRO A 155 8.47 -1.23 3.78
N LEU A 156 7.69 -2.19 4.30
CA LEU A 156 7.08 -2.12 5.62
C LEU A 156 8.13 -1.97 6.73
N LEU A 157 9.25 -2.69 6.65
CA LEU A 157 10.36 -2.59 7.61
C LEU A 157 11.23 -1.35 7.41
N GLN A 158 11.33 -0.85 6.18
CA GLN A 158 12.06 0.39 5.88
C GLN A 158 11.29 1.63 6.38
N GLN A 159 9.96 1.59 6.35
CA GLN A 159 9.11 2.73 6.70
C GLN A 159 7.99 2.39 7.70
N PRO A 160 8.33 1.86 8.88
CA PRO A 160 7.33 1.39 9.85
C PRO A 160 6.45 2.53 10.40
N ALA A 161 6.99 3.76 10.50
CA ALA A 161 6.23 4.91 10.93
C ALA A 161 5.15 5.32 9.91
N LEU A 162 5.49 5.31 8.62
CA LEU A 162 4.54 5.62 7.55
C LEU A 162 3.47 4.53 7.42
N ALA A 163 3.85 3.26 7.53
CA ALA A 163 2.89 2.15 7.57
C ALA A 163 1.88 2.30 8.73
N LYS A 164 2.36 2.66 9.92
CA LYS A 164 1.50 2.97 11.07
C LYS A 164 0.62 4.19 10.83
N GLN A 165 1.10 5.20 10.12
CA GLN A 165 0.31 6.36 9.73
C GLN A 165 -0.85 5.98 8.80
N VAL A 166 -0.63 5.09 7.82
CA VAL A 166 -1.70 4.56 6.95
C VAL A 166 -2.80 3.92 7.79
N ALA A 167 -2.44 3.03 8.73
CA ALA A 167 -3.40 2.38 9.61
C ALA A 167 -4.09 3.38 10.57
N ALA A 168 -3.33 4.32 11.14
CA ALA A 168 -3.84 5.34 12.05
C ALA A 168 -4.79 6.35 11.37
N ALA A 169 -4.66 6.55 10.06
CA ALA A 169 -5.60 7.30 9.23
C ALA A 169 -6.93 6.57 9.01
N GLY A 170 -7.08 5.33 9.53
CA GLY A 170 -8.31 4.57 9.52
C GLY A 170 -8.46 3.61 8.33
N HIS A 171 -7.47 3.56 7.44
CA HIS A 171 -7.42 2.63 6.31
C HIS A 171 -7.20 1.19 6.78
N THR A 172 -7.67 0.24 6.00
CA THR A 172 -7.37 -1.18 6.22
C THR A 172 -6.02 -1.53 5.62
N VAL A 173 -5.26 -2.37 6.31
CA VAL A 173 -3.95 -2.86 5.86
C VAL A 173 -3.95 -4.39 5.74
N GLY A 174 -3.17 -4.91 4.79
CA GLY A 174 -3.00 -6.33 4.51
C GLY A 174 -1.58 -6.65 4.03
N MET A 175 -1.28 -7.94 3.86
CA MET A 175 0.04 -8.40 3.41
C MET A 175 0.13 -8.56 1.89
N HIS A 176 1.32 -8.36 1.32
CA HIS A 176 1.59 -8.52 -0.12
C HIS A 176 2.95 -9.20 -0.42
N GLY A 177 3.32 -10.20 0.38
CA GLY A 177 4.63 -10.85 0.28
C GLY A 177 5.77 -10.01 0.87
N PHE A 178 6.91 -10.66 1.16
CA PHE A 178 8.04 -9.97 1.77
C PHE A 178 8.88 -9.24 0.72
N GLN A 179 9.36 -9.95 -0.31
CA GLN A 179 10.23 -9.42 -1.38
C GLN A 179 9.50 -9.20 -2.72
N HIS A 180 8.18 -9.40 -2.75
CA HIS A 180 7.37 -9.36 -3.97
C HIS A 180 7.87 -10.30 -5.10
N PRO A 181 8.09 -11.61 -4.83
CA PRO A 181 8.59 -12.54 -5.83
C PRO A 181 7.48 -13.03 -6.78
N HIS A 182 7.88 -13.54 -7.95
CA HIS A 182 7.04 -14.43 -8.75
C HIS A 182 6.98 -15.81 -8.09
N PHE A 183 5.95 -16.08 -7.29
CA PHE A 183 5.90 -17.29 -6.45
C PHE A 183 5.89 -18.59 -7.26
N GLY A 184 5.36 -18.57 -8.49
CA GLY A 184 5.36 -19.73 -9.38
C GLY A 184 6.76 -20.19 -9.80
N GLU A 185 7.76 -19.31 -9.72
CA GLU A 185 9.15 -19.60 -10.08
C GLU A 185 9.98 -20.11 -8.89
N LEU A 186 9.42 -20.09 -7.68
CA LEU A 186 10.10 -20.47 -6.45
C LEU A 186 9.75 -21.90 -6.02
N PRO A 187 10.72 -22.66 -5.47
CA PRO A 187 10.40 -23.88 -4.73
C PRO A 187 9.46 -23.59 -3.56
N GLU A 188 8.58 -24.54 -3.22
CA GLU A 188 7.61 -24.41 -2.13
C GLU A 188 8.23 -23.90 -0.81
N ALA A 189 9.40 -24.43 -0.42
CA ALA A 189 10.10 -24.00 0.79
C ALA A 189 10.47 -22.51 0.77
N ALA A 190 10.84 -21.96 -0.39
CA ALA A 190 11.15 -20.54 -0.54
C ALA A 190 9.89 -19.67 -0.51
N GLN A 191 8.78 -20.15 -1.07
CA GLN A 191 7.48 -19.47 -0.96
C GLN A 191 7.04 -19.35 0.50
N LEU A 192 7.09 -20.45 1.25
CA LEU A 192 6.74 -20.48 2.68
C LEU A 192 7.69 -19.64 3.53
N ALA A 193 8.98 -19.58 3.16
CA ALA A 193 9.96 -18.72 3.84
C ALA A 193 9.64 -17.23 3.64
N ASP A 194 9.27 -16.80 2.44
CA ASP A 194 8.82 -15.42 2.17
C ASP A 194 7.57 -15.08 3.00
N LEU A 195 6.56 -15.96 3.02
CA LEU A 195 5.37 -15.76 3.86
C LEU A 195 5.74 -15.63 5.35
N SER A 196 6.63 -16.48 5.85
CA SER A 196 7.10 -16.39 7.24
C SER A 196 7.82 -15.07 7.52
N ALA A 197 8.66 -14.60 6.60
CA ALA A 197 9.33 -13.31 6.71
C ALA A 197 8.34 -12.14 6.69
N MET A 198 7.34 -12.19 5.80
CA MET A 198 6.27 -11.20 5.73
C MET A 198 5.47 -11.12 7.03
N GLN A 199 5.12 -12.26 7.62
CA GLN A 199 4.41 -12.31 8.90
C GLN A 199 5.27 -11.81 10.07
N ALA A 200 6.57 -12.04 10.04
CA ALA A 200 7.49 -11.48 11.03
C ALA A 200 7.55 -9.95 10.93
N ALA A 201 7.69 -9.42 9.71
CA ALA A 201 7.65 -7.98 9.45
C ALA A 201 6.33 -7.35 9.91
N TRP A 202 5.21 -7.99 9.58
CA TRP A 202 3.88 -7.56 10.04
C TRP A 202 3.80 -7.46 11.56
N ARG A 203 4.18 -8.52 12.29
CA ARG A 203 4.14 -8.53 13.76
C ARG A 203 5.04 -7.45 14.36
N GLN A 204 6.18 -7.18 13.76
CA GLN A 204 7.09 -6.14 14.23
C GLN A 204 6.48 -4.73 14.10
N VAL A 205 5.75 -4.46 13.01
CA VAL A 205 5.19 -3.12 12.75
C VAL A 205 3.82 -2.94 13.38
N PHE A 206 2.88 -3.86 13.13
CA PHE A 206 1.48 -3.73 13.53
C PHE A 206 1.11 -4.60 14.74
N GLY A 207 1.89 -5.63 15.03
CA GLY A 207 1.48 -6.68 15.95
C GLY A 207 0.35 -7.54 15.38
N GLY A 208 -0.16 -8.46 16.21
CA GLY A 208 -1.29 -9.32 15.85
C GLY A 208 -1.08 -10.15 14.58
N GLN A 209 -2.19 -10.62 14.02
CA GLN A 209 -2.21 -11.36 12.76
C GLN A 209 -2.98 -10.57 11.70
N PRO A 210 -2.44 -10.41 10.48
CA PRO A 210 -3.14 -9.76 9.38
C PRO A 210 -4.39 -10.55 8.99
N ALA A 211 -5.46 -9.85 8.63
CA ALA A 211 -6.71 -10.48 8.22
C ALA A 211 -6.73 -10.91 6.75
N ALA A 212 -5.89 -10.29 5.91
CA ALA A 212 -5.89 -10.54 4.48
C ALA A 212 -4.49 -10.48 3.87
N TYR A 213 -4.37 -11.17 2.74
CA TYR A 213 -3.18 -11.26 1.89
C TYR A 213 -3.60 -11.11 0.43
N ARG A 214 -2.84 -10.36 -0.36
CA ARG A 214 -2.91 -10.37 -1.82
C ARG A 214 -1.60 -10.91 -2.37
N PHE A 215 -1.65 -11.75 -3.38
CA PHE A 215 -0.44 -12.29 -3.98
C PHE A 215 0.22 -11.26 -4.92
N PRO A 216 1.54 -11.02 -4.83
CA PRO A 216 2.34 -10.41 -5.88
C PRO A 216 1.95 -10.95 -7.25
N PHE A 217 1.74 -10.05 -8.21
CA PHE A 217 1.33 -10.40 -9.58
C PHE A 217 0.03 -11.23 -9.68
N LEU A 218 -0.73 -11.35 -8.59
CA LEU A 218 -1.83 -12.29 -8.43
C LEU A 218 -1.40 -13.77 -8.61
N GLU A 219 -0.12 -14.08 -8.45
CA GLU A 219 0.42 -15.43 -8.64
C GLU A 219 0.20 -16.30 -7.39
N GLU A 220 -0.98 -16.90 -7.30
CA GLU A 220 -1.31 -17.84 -6.24
C GLU A 220 -0.63 -19.20 -6.44
N THR A 221 -0.19 -19.81 -5.33
CA THR A 221 0.32 -21.18 -5.34
C THR A 221 -0.46 -22.05 -4.35
N PRO A 222 -0.59 -23.38 -4.60
CA PRO A 222 -1.27 -24.28 -3.68
C PRO A 222 -0.71 -24.25 -2.25
N ALA A 223 0.62 -24.19 -2.13
CA ALA A 223 1.29 -24.18 -0.83
C ALA A 223 0.94 -22.93 0.00
N LEU A 224 1.04 -21.74 -0.60
CA LEU A 224 0.69 -20.50 0.09
C LEU A 224 -0.81 -20.39 0.36
N ARG A 225 -1.66 -20.82 -0.59
CA ARG A 225 -3.11 -20.89 -0.37
C ARG A 225 -3.48 -21.76 0.83
N ALA A 226 -2.84 -22.92 0.95
CA ALA A 226 -3.04 -23.81 2.10
C ALA A 226 -2.56 -23.16 3.41
N ALA A 227 -1.38 -22.53 3.40
CA ALA A 227 -0.81 -21.86 4.58
C ALA A 227 -1.68 -20.68 5.06
N LEU A 228 -2.18 -19.84 4.15
CA LEU A 228 -3.08 -18.73 4.47
C LEU A 228 -4.43 -19.23 5.00
N LYS A 229 -4.98 -20.29 4.40
CA LYS A 229 -6.23 -20.92 4.84
C LYS A 229 -6.13 -21.47 6.26
N ALA A 230 -5.04 -22.17 6.58
CA ALA A 230 -4.79 -22.71 7.93
C ALA A 230 -4.74 -21.62 9.02
N GLN A 231 -4.54 -20.37 8.60
CA GLN A 231 -4.40 -19.20 9.46
C GLN A 231 -5.62 -18.27 9.42
N ALA A 232 -6.72 -18.70 8.79
CA ALA A 232 -7.93 -17.89 8.61
C ALA A 232 -7.70 -16.57 7.85
N ILE A 233 -6.61 -16.46 7.07
CA ILE A 233 -6.26 -15.26 6.31
C ILE A 233 -7.01 -15.28 4.98
N THR A 234 -7.78 -14.22 4.72
CA THR A 234 -8.52 -14.05 3.47
C THR A 234 -7.59 -13.70 2.32
N VAL A 235 -7.81 -14.30 1.16
CA VAL A 235 -7.08 -13.97 -0.06
C VAL A 235 -7.85 -12.93 -0.88
N MET A 236 -7.19 -11.84 -1.23
CA MET A 236 -7.81 -10.74 -1.97
C MET A 236 -7.19 -10.63 -3.37
N SER A 237 -7.99 -10.84 -4.40
CA SER A 237 -7.69 -10.53 -5.79
C SER A 237 -8.26 -9.14 -6.14
N VAL A 238 -8.51 -8.89 -7.42
CA VAL A 238 -8.94 -7.60 -7.98
C VAL A 238 -10.04 -7.79 -9.01
N ASP A 239 -10.67 -6.71 -9.45
CA ASP A 239 -11.70 -6.71 -10.49
C ASP A 239 -11.34 -5.81 -11.67
N ALA A 240 -10.75 -4.64 -11.39
CA ALA A 240 -10.36 -3.64 -12.37
C ALA A 240 -9.07 -2.94 -11.94
N GLY A 241 -8.27 -2.46 -12.88
CA GLY A 241 -7.03 -1.75 -12.61
C GLY A 241 -6.77 -0.61 -13.60
N ALA A 242 -5.81 0.23 -13.25
CA ALA A 242 -5.38 1.36 -14.08
C ALA A 242 -4.07 1.10 -14.82
N ASP A 243 -3.45 -0.07 -14.69
CA ASP A 243 -2.10 -0.39 -15.21
C ASP A 243 -1.07 0.72 -14.88
N ASP A 244 -1.13 1.17 -13.64
CA ASP A 244 -0.40 2.32 -13.09
C ASP A 244 1.06 2.02 -12.75
N TRP A 245 1.57 0.85 -13.15
CA TRP A 245 2.99 0.49 -13.15
C TRP A 245 3.66 0.69 -14.52
N LEU A 246 2.88 0.88 -15.60
CA LEU A 246 3.44 1.11 -16.92
C LEU A 246 4.18 2.46 -16.98
N PRO A 247 5.25 2.62 -17.76
CA PRO A 247 5.94 3.90 -17.87
C PRO A 247 5.07 4.97 -18.58
N ASP A 248 5.42 6.24 -18.37
CA ASP A 248 4.88 7.40 -19.12
C ASP A 248 3.36 7.56 -19.05
N GLN A 249 2.73 7.24 -17.90
CA GLN A 249 1.29 7.37 -17.74
C GLN A 249 0.90 8.76 -17.24
N THR A 250 -0.13 9.33 -17.88
CA THR A 250 -0.75 10.58 -17.44
C THR A 250 -1.96 10.31 -16.54
N PRO A 251 -2.36 11.26 -15.67
CA PRO A 251 -3.60 11.15 -14.89
C PRO A 251 -4.84 10.80 -15.73
N ALA A 252 -4.97 11.40 -16.91
CA ALA A 252 -6.09 11.14 -17.81
C ALA A 252 -6.07 9.69 -18.35
N MET A 253 -4.90 9.19 -18.76
CA MET A 253 -4.77 7.81 -19.27
C MET A 253 -5.14 6.78 -18.21
N LEU A 254 -4.60 6.94 -17.00
CA LEU A 254 -4.89 6.02 -15.90
C LEU A 254 -6.38 6.07 -15.50
N THR A 255 -6.96 7.28 -15.45
CA THR A 255 -8.38 7.47 -15.13
C THR A 255 -9.29 6.82 -16.16
N GLU A 256 -9.06 7.07 -17.46
CA GLU A 256 -9.90 6.48 -18.51
C GLU A 256 -9.78 4.96 -18.52
N ARG A 257 -8.56 4.41 -18.38
CA ARG A 257 -8.35 2.96 -18.33
C ARG A 257 -9.13 2.32 -17.17
N LEU A 258 -9.04 2.91 -15.99
CA LEU A 258 -9.79 2.45 -14.82
C LEU A 258 -11.30 2.46 -15.07
N LEU A 259 -11.84 3.58 -15.55
CA LEU A 259 -13.27 3.71 -15.82
C LEU A 259 -13.75 2.76 -16.92
N ALA A 260 -12.94 2.54 -17.96
CA ALA A 260 -13.24 1.60 -19.03
C ALA A 260 -13.33 0.16 -18.52
N GLN A 261 -12.47 -0.25 -17.57
CA GLN A 261 -12.56 -1.57 -16.95
C GLN A 261 -13.73 -1.71 -15.97
N LEU A 262 -14.10 -0.64 -15.26
CA LEU A 262 -15.23 -0.64 -14.31
C LEU A 262 -16.60 -0.63 -15.01
N ARG A 263 -16.74 0.07 -16.13
CA ARG A 263 -18.02 0.27 -16.84
C ARG A 263 -18.78 -1.04 -17.14
N PRO A 264 -18.18 -2.10 -17.70
CA PRO A 264 -18.89 -3.35 -17.94
C PRO A 264 -19.17 -4.15 -16.66
N LYS A 265 -18.46 -3.90 -15.56
CA LYS A 265 -18.60 -4.62 -14.29
C LYS A 265 -19.63 -3.98 -13.36
N GLY A 266 -19.78 -2.65 -13.43
CA GLY A 266 -20.69 -1.87 -12.60
C GLY A 266 -20.31 -1.78 -11.11
N SER A 267 -19.36 -2.58 -10.64
CA SER A 267 -18.81 -2.57 -9.29
C SER A 267 -17.46 -3.30 -9.30
N GLY A 268 -16.65 -3.15 -8.25
CA GLY A 268 -15.49 -4.02 -8.08
C GLY A 268 -14.36 -3.50 -7.19
N ILE A 269 -13.37 -4.36 -6.97
CA ILE A 269 -12.10 -4.10 -6.31
C ILE A 269 -11.14 -3.45 -7.33
N ILE A 270 -10.77 -2.20 -7.06
CA ILE A 270 -9.83 -1.43 -7.88
C ILE A 270 -8.40 -1.71 -7.41
N LEU A 271 -7.53 -2.11 -8.34
CA LEU A 271 -6.08 -2.23 -8.16
C LEU A 271 -5.38 -0.93 -8.59
N LEU A 272 -4.61 -0.37 -7.66
CA LEU A 272 -3.61 0.66 -7.86
C LEU A 272 -2.37 0.32 -7.04
N HIS A 273 -1.30 1.09 -7.18
CA HIS A 273 -0.05 0.91 -6.44
C HIS A 273 0.37 2.25 -5.81
N ASP A 274 0.38 2.32 -4.47
CA ASP A 274 0.82 3.56 -3.79
C ASP A 274 2.33 3.75 -3.85
N ALA A 275 3.08 2.71 -4.26
CA ALA A 275 4.50 2.80 -4.58
C ALA A 275 4.82 3.54 -5.89
N GLN A 276 3.81 3.95 -6.66
CA GLN A 276 3.99 4.60 -7.96
C GLN A 276 3.70 6.11 -7.90
N ASP A 277 4.67 6.94 -8.27
CA ASP A 277 4.52 8.40 -8.28
C ASP A 277 3.38 8.89 -9.19
N GLN A 278 3.17 8.19 -10.32
CA GLN A 278 2.11 8.54 -11.26
C GLN A 278 0.72 8.26 -10.69
N THR A 279 0.58 7.24 -9.84
CA THR A 279 -0.65 6.97 -9.08
C THR A 279 -0.93 8.09 -8.11
N ALA A 280 0.07 8.51 -7.33
CA ALA A 280 -0.06 9.65 -6.42
C ALA A 280 -0.52 10.93 -7.14
N ARG A 281 0.05 11.22 -8.34
CA ARG A 281 -0.37 12.36 -9.16
C ARG A 281 -1.77 12.21 -9.76
N ALA A 282 -2.17 11.00 -10.12
CA ALA A 282 -3.44 10.73 -10.79
C ALA A 282 -4.63 10.61 -9.83
N LEU A 283 -4.37 10.22 -8.58
CA LEU A 283 -5.42 9.86 -7.63
C LEU A 283 -6.47 10.96 -7.41
N PRO A 284 -6.14 12.27 -7.27
CA PRO A 284 -7.16 13.31 -7.17
C PRO A 284 -8.12 13.32 -8.37
N THR A 285 -7.60 13.19 -9.60
CA THR A 285 -8.40 13.13 -10.83
C THR A 285 -9.26 11.87 -10.87
N MET A 286 -8.71 10.71 -10.47
CA MET A 286 -9.45 9.46 -10.40
C MET A 286 -10.61 9.55 -9.41
N LEU A 287 -10.39 10.04 -8.20
CA LEU A 287 -11.43 10.17 -7.17
C LEU A 287 -12.53 11.13 -7.63
N ALA A 288 -12.18 12.26 -8.24
CA ALA A 288 -13.16 13.18 -8.83
C ALA A 288 -13.98 12.50 -9.95
N ALA A 289 -13.32 11.69 -10.79
CA ALA A 289 -13.99 10.97 -11.86
C ALA A 289 -14.92 9.85 -11.35
N LEU A 290 -14.51 9.09 -10.33
CA LEU A 290 -15.39 8.10 -9.67
C LEU A 290 -16.66 8.78 -9.15
N LYS A 291 -16.52 9.93 -8.48
CA LYS A 291 -17.64 10.74 -8.01
C LYS A 291 -18.54 11.19 -9.16
N ALA A 292 -17.97 11.72 -10.23
CA ALA A 292 -18.71 12.19 -11.41
C ALA A 292 -19.48 11.07 -12.12
N GLN A 293 -18.99 9.83 -12.05
CA GLN A 293 -19.67 8.64 -12.58
C GLN A 293 -20.70 8.05 -11.59
N GLY A 294 -20.91 8.68 -10.43
CA GLY A 294 -21.84 8.18 -9.41
C GLY A 294 -21.37 6.92 -8.70
N LEU A 295 -20.08 6.58 -8.80
CA LEU A 295 -19.50 5.44 -8.10
C LEU A 295 -19.31 5.76 -6.62
N ARG A 296 -19.56 4.76 -5.77
CA ARG A 296 -19.55 4.87 -4.31
C ARG A 296 -18.39 4.07 -3.76
N VAL A 297 -17.46 4.73 -3.06
CA VAL A 297 -16.34 4.01 -2.44
C VAL A 297 -16.81 3.32 -1.16
N VAL A 298 -16.52 2.02 -1.05
CA VAL A 298 -16.78 1.20 0.14
C VAL A 298 -15.45 0.97 0.86
N HIS A 299 -15.45 1.13 2.17
CA HIS A 299 -14.31 0.76 3.00
C HIS A 299 -14.45 -0.68 3.50
N LEU A 300 -13.43 -1.50 3.31
CA LEU A 300 -13.39 -2.85 3.86
C LEU A 300 -12.87 -2.80 5.30
N ARG A 301 -13.49 -3.54 6.21
CA ARG A 301 -12.95 -3.89 7.53
C ARG A 301 -13.09 -5.38 7.78
N TRP A 302 -12.30 -5.86 8.72
CA TRP A 302 -12.37 -7.24 9.19
C TRP A 302 -12.98 -7.24 10.58
N ALA A 303 -13.84 -8.22 10.86
CA ALA A 303 -14.25 -8.51 12.21
C ALA A 303 -13.02 -8.84 13.07
N ASP A 304 -13.16 -8.66 14.38
CA ASP A 304 -12.12 -9.04 15.32
C ASP A 304 -11.74 -10.52 15.14
N ALA A 305 -10.49 -10.84 15.43
CA ALA A 305 -10.07 -12.24 15.46
C ALA A 305 -10.93 -12.99 16.49
N PRO A 306 -11.42 -14.20 16.16
CA PRO A 306 -12.18 -15.03 17.10
C PRO A 306 -11.37 -15.40 18.34
#